data_AF-A0A962I8T0-F1
#
_entry.id   AF-A0A962I8T0-F1
#
_cell.length_a   1.000
_cell.length_b   1.000
_cell.length_c   1.000
_cell.angle_alpha   90.00
_cell.angle_beta   90.00
_cell.angle_gamma   90.00
#
_symmetry.space_group_name_H-M   'P 1'
#
loop_
_entity.id
_entity.type
_entity.pdbx_description
1 polymer ?
#
loop_
_entity_poly.entity_id
_entity_poly.type
_entity_poly.pdbx_seq_one_letter_code
_entity_poly.pdbx_strand_id
1 'polypeptide(L)'
;MLYRLHEFQRDLISPLVAWSEAGAKMFGSEQSWLSKLPGSPRLAAGYELFHRLGKDYEKPEFDIRKIEAHGHELPIVEYTVLKRPFCNLVRFKRFSDDAAVISDLKDDPAVLVVAPLSGHHATLLRDTVRTLLRDHKVFVTDWIDARMVAAADGPFHLDDYVRYIEEFIRHIGAEKLHVISVCQPTVPVLAAVSLMAARGEPCPKSLTLMGGPIDPRQSPTAVNNLATEKSLGWFEHTVIHEVPDRYPGAGRKVYPGFLQHAGFIAMNPSRHFMSHWDFYKNLLRGDLDDAESHRRFYDEYNAVLDMPAEYY
;
A
#
# COMPACT_ATOMS: atom_id res chain seq x y z
N MET A 1 23.01 10.18 2.80
CA MET A 1 23.52 9.66 4.10
C MET A 1 22.41 9.21 5.04
N LEU A 2 21.26 9.90 5.08
CA LEU A 2 20.17 9.57 6.01
C LEU A 2 19.61 8.15 5.79
N TYR A 3 19.40 7.71 4.55
CA TYR A 3 18.93 6.35 4.28
C TYR A 3 19.91 5.28 4.80
N ARG A 4 21.20 5.40 4.51
CA ARG A 4 22.22 4.47 5.05
C ARG A 4 22.30 4.50 6.58
N LEU A 5 22.15 5.68 7.19
CA LEU A 5 22.12 5.81 8.65
C LEU A 5 20.86 5.17 9.25
N HIS A 6 19.71 5.34 8.61
CA HIS A 6 18.45 4.70 8.99
C HIS A 6 18.60 3.17 8.97
N GLU A 7 19.15 2.61 7.88
CA GLU A 7 19.39 1.17 7.81
C GLU A 7 20.43 0.67 8.80
N PHE A 8 21.50 1.43 9.04
CA PHE A 8 22.47 1.10 10.07
C PHE A 8 21.86 1.10 11.48
N GLN A 9 21.05 2.12 11.80
CA GLN A 9 20.31 2.18 13.06
C GLN A 9 19.41 0.97 13.18
N ARG A 10 18.63 0.66 12.13
CA ARG A 10 17.73 -0.49 12.09
C ARG A 10 18.45 -1.80 12.38
N ASP A 11 19.56 -2.06 11.70
CA ASP A 11 20.38 -3.26 11.88
C ASP A 11 20.91 -3.37 13.33
N LEU A 12 21.22 -2.24 13.99
CA LEU A 12 21.65 -2.21 15.39
C LEU A 12 20.53 -2.59 16.38
N ILE A 13 19.28 -2.19 16.11
CA ILE A 13 18.14 -2.45 17.00
C ILE A 13 17.46 -3.80 16.69
N SER A 14 17.66 -4.40 15.51
CA SER A 14 17.01 -5.66 15.12
C SER A 14 17.11 -6.78 16.18
N PRO A 15 18.26 -7.02 16.85
CA PRO A 15 18.35 -8.04 17.90
C PRO A 15 17.45 -7.73 19.10
N LEU A 16 17.38 -6.45 19.50
CA LEU A 16 16.53 -5.99 20.61
C LEU A 16 15.04 -6.09 20.25
N VAL A 17 14.70 -5.83 18.99
CA VAL A 17 13.35 -5.96 18.45
C VAL A 17 12.90 -7.43 18.44
N ALA A 18 13.77 -8.36 18.02
CA ALA A 18 13.49 -9.79 18.09
C ALA A 18 13.30 -10.28 19.54
N TRP A 19 14.12 -9.79 20.48
CA TRP A 19 13.96 -10.08 21.90
C TRP A 19 12.66 -9.53 22.48
N SER A 20 12.24 -8.34 22.04
CA SER A 20 10.98 -7.76 22.50
C SER A 20 9.75 -8.54 21.99
N GLU A 21 9.79 -9.14 20.79
CA GLU A 21 8.73 -10.04 20.33
C GLU A 21 8.60 -11.27 21.24
N ALA A 22 9.74 -11.89 21.57
CA ALA A 22 9.79 -13.03 22.48
C ALA A 22 9.30 -12.64 23.88
N GLY A 23 9.71 -11.48 24.39
CA GLY A 23 9.23 -10.92 25.65
C GLY A 23 7.72 -10.73 25.68
N ALA A 24 7.14 -10.13 24.63
CA ALA A 24 5.69 -9.94 24.51
C ALA A 24 4.94 -11.28 24.59
N LYS A 25 5.40 -12.31 23.86
CA LYS A 25 4.82 -13.67 23.90
C LYS A 25 4.99 -14.33 25.27
N MET A 26 6.15 -14.20 25.90
CA MET A 26 6.44 -14.80 27.21
C MET A 26 5.59 -14.20 28.32
N PHE A 27 5.33 -12.89 28.33
CA PHE A 27 4.52 -12.24 29.36
C PHE A 27 3.02 -12.16 29.00
N GLY A 28 2.64 -12.36 27.74
CA GLY A 28 1.25 -12.29 27.28
C GLY A 28 0.56 -13.64 27.03
N SER A 29 1.31 -14.74 26.87
CA SER A 29 0.71 -16.06 26.62
C SER A 29 0.15 -16.70 27.90
N GLU A 30 -1.09 -17.18 27.86
CA GLU A 30 -1.73 -17.91 28.97
C GLU A 30 -0.99 -19.21 29.34
N GLN A 31 -0.24 -19.79 28.40
CA GLN A 31 0.56 -20.99 28.61
C GLN A 31 1.89 -20.72 29.32
N SER A 32 2.30 -19.46 29.40
CA SER A 32 3.52 -19.05 30.10
C SER A 32 3.25 -18.82 31.57
N TRP A 33 4.10 -19.35 32.45
CA TRP A 33 4.02 -19.03 33.89
C TRP A 33 4.32 -17.55 34.17
N LEU A 34 5.10 -16.89 33.30
CA LEU A 34 5.46 -15.48 33.41
C LEU A 34 4.25 -14.55 33.21
N SER A 35 3.20 -14.97 32.49
CA SER A 35 2.00 -14.15 32.31
C SER A 35 1.17 -14.00 33.59
N LYS A 36 1.42 -14.85 34.60
CA LYS A 36 0.72 -14.84 35.90
C LYS A 36 1.38 -13.94 36.95
N LEU A 37 2.55 -13.36 36.65
CA LEU A 37 3.22 -12.44 37.59
C LEU A 37 2.49 -11.09 37.67
N PRO A 38 2.50 -10.42 38.84
CA PRO A 38 1.97 -9.07 38.96
C PRO A 38 2.67 -8.11 37.99
N GLY A 39 1.88 -7.43 37.16
CA GLY A 39 2.41 -6.48 36.17
C GLY A 39 2.79 -7.08 34.82
N SER A 40 2.65 -8.40 34.61
CA SER A 40 2.92 -9.06 33.32
C SER A 40 2.14 -8.49 32.14
N PRO A 41 0.85 -8.12 32.26
CA PRO A 41 0.15 -7.46 31.16
C PRO A 41 0.81 -6.13 30.73
N ARG A 42 1.39 -5.37 31.67
CA ARG A 42 2.09 -4.11 31.37
C ARG A 42 3.44 -4.37 30.72
N LEU A 43 4.17 -5.39 31.17
CA LEU A 43 5.43 -5.80 30.56
C LEU A 43 5.23 -6.33 29.13
N ALA A 44 4.21 -7.17 28.94
CA ALA A 44 3.83 -7.67 27.61
C ALA A 44 3.47 -6.52 26.66
N ALA A 45 2.64 -5.56 27.11
CA ALA A 45 2.29 -4.38 26.33
C ALA A 45 3.50 -3.49 25.99
N GLY A 46 4.43 -3.31 26.94
CA GLY A 46 5.66 -2.53 26.73
C GLY A 46 6.61 -3.18 25.72
N TYR A 47 6.81 -4.49 25.82
CA TYR A 47 7.59 -5.27 24.85
C TYR A 47 6.92 -5.27 23.47
N GLU A 48 5.60 -5.43 23.40
CA GLU A 48 4.85 -5.37 22.14
C GLU A 48 4.96 -3.99 21.49
N LEU A 49 4.88 -2.91 22.27
CA LEU A 49 5.07 -1.54 21.78
C LEU A 49 6.48 -1.34 21.22
N PHE A 50 7.53 -1.77 21.95
CA PHE A 50 8.91 -1.65 21.49
C PHE A 50 9.15 -2.47 20.21
N HIS A 51 8.63 -3.69 20.15
CA HIS A 51 8.70 -4.53 18.96
C HIS A 51 8.06 -3.81 17.76
N ARG A 52 6.84 -3.29 17.92
CA ARG A 52 6.14 -2.57 16.86
C ARG A 52 6.88 -1.31 16.41
N LEU A 53 7.55 -0.59 17.32
CA LEU A 53 8.31 0.61 16.96
C LEU A 53 9.60 0.30 16.18
N GLY A 54 10.19 -0.88 16.35
CA GLY A 54 11.47 -1.23 15.73
C GLY A 54 11.43 -2.33 14.68
N LYS A 55 10.29 -3.02 14.50
CA LYS A 55 10.18 -4.11 13.51
C LYS A 55 10.18 -3.60 12.08
N ASP A 56 10.68 -4.44 11.20
CA ASP A 56 10.49 -4.27 9.77
C ASP A 56 9.06 -4.60 9.39
N TYR A 57 8.48 -3.75 8.55
CA TYR A 57 7.15 -3.93 7.99
C TYR A 57 7.29 -4.37 6.55
N GLU A 58 7.08 -5.66 6.32
CA GLU A 58 6.97 -6.22 4.99
C GLU A 58 5.61 -5.87 4.38
N LYS A 59 5.51 -5.99 3.05
CA LYS A 59 4.26 -5.82 2.34
C LYS A 59 3.21 -6.81 2.86
N PRO A 60 2.03 -6.36 3.33
CA PRO A 60 0.95 -7.24 3.74
C PRO A 60 0.40 -8.05 2.56
N GLU A 61 -0.22 -9.19 2.84
CA GLU A 61 -1.05 -9.89 1.86
C GLU A 61 -2.43 -9.24 1.74
N PHE A 62 -3.09 -9.35 0.58
CA PHE A 62 -4.51 -9.01 0.48
C PHE A 62 -5.38 -9.94 1.34
N ASP A 63 -4.99 -11.21 1.50
CA ASP A 63 -5.67 -12.21 2.33
C ASP A 63 -7.20 -12.29 2.10
N ILE A 64 -7.62 -12.13 0.84
CA ILE A 64 -9.01 -12.33 0.42
C ILE A 64 -9.13 -13.77 -0.06
N ARG A 65 -9.50 -14.69 0.84
CA ARG A 65 -9.60 -16.13 0.54
C ARG A 65 -10.93 -16.54 -0.09
N LYS A 66 -12.01 -15.85 0.28
CA LYS A 66 -13.37 -16.15 -0.16
C LYS A 66 -14.26 -14.91 -0.17
N ILE A 67 -15.30 -14.93 -1.01
CA ILE A 67 -16.33 -13.89 -1.08
C ILE A 67 -17.70 -14.52 -1.29
N GLU A 68 -18.75 -13.85 -0.84
CA GLU A 68 -20.12 -14.17 -1.25
C GLU A 68 -20.45 -13.36 -2.51
N ALA A 69 -20.83 -14.05 -3.59
CA ALA A 69 -21.19 -13.46 -4.88
C ALA A 69 -22.23 -14.36 -5.56
N HIS A 70 -23.22 -13.75 -6.22
CA HIS A 70 -24.32 -14.48 -6.88
C HIS A 70 -25.05 -15.49 -5.96
N GLY A 71 -25.07 -15.24 -4.64
CA GLY A 71 -25.68 -16.14 -3.64
C GLY A 71 -24.83 -17.37 -3.27
N HIS A 72 -23.57 -17.44 -3.72
CA HIS A 72 -22.65 -18.53 -3.43
C HIS A 72 -21.39 -18.02 -2.72
N GLU A 73 -20.83 -18.86 -1.83
CA GLU A 73 -19.49 -18.64 -1.27
C GLU A 73 -18.44 -19.13 -2.27
N LEU A 74 -17.65 -18.22 -2.81
CA LEU A 74 -16.67 -18.49 -3.86
C LEU A 74 -15.23 -18.31 -3.34
N PRO A 75 -14.34 -19.29 -3.53
CA PRO A 75 -12.91 -19.09 -3.29
C PRO A 75 -12.31 -18.08 -4.28
N ILE A 76 -11.35 -17.31 -3.78
CA ILE A 76 -10.60 -16.31 -4.54
C ILE A 76 -9.16 -16.78 -4.69
N VAL A 77 -8.64 -16.69 -5.91
CA VAL A 77 -7.20 -16.86 -6.19
C VAL A 77 -6.65 -15.56 -6.76
N GLU A 78 -5.60 -15.07 -6.12
CA GLU A 78 -4.79 -13.95 -6.57
C GLU A 78 -3.68 -14.44 -7.50
N TYR A 79 -3.50 -13.79 -8.65
CA TYR A 79 -2.34 -14.01 -9.51
C TYR A 79 -2.01 -12.80 -10.37
N THR A 80 -0.74 -12.65 -10.71
CA THR A 80 -0.25 -11.60 -11.59
C THR A 80 -0.53 -11.96 -13.06
N VAL A 81 -1.35 -11.15 -13.73
CA VAL A 81 -1.68 -11.34 -15.16
C VAL A 81 -0.68 -10.66 -16.09
N LEU A 82 -0.01 -9.60 -15.62
CA LEU A 82 1.00 -8.89 -16.38
C LEU A 82 2.05 -8.31 -15.43
N LYS A 83 3.32 -8.50 -15.78
CA LYS A 83 4.47 -8.02 -15.01
C LYS A 83 5.14 -6.86 -15.73
N ARG A 84 5.45 -5.81 -14.97
CA ARG A 84 6.34 -4.72 -15.36
C ARG A 84 7.34 -4.46 -14.25
N PRO A 85 8.53 -3.91 -14.55
CA PRO A 85 9.56 -3.69 -13.53
C PRO A 85 9.09 -2.97 -12.27
N PHE A 86 8.19 -1.99 -12.41
CA PHE A 86 7.68 -1.18 -11.29
C PHE A 86 6.27 -1.54 -10.83
N CYS A 87 5.56 -2.44 -11.53
CA CYS A 87 4.16 -2.71 -11.23
C CYS A 87 3.72 -4.08 -11.72
N ASN A 88 3.00 -4.79 -10.87
CA ASN A 88 2.28 -6.00 -11.24
C ASN A 88 0.81 -5.64 -11.46
N LEU A 89 0.22 -6.13 -12.55
CA LEU A 89 -1.23 -6.17 -12.69
C LEU A 89 -1.73 -7.47 -12.06
N VAL A 90 -2.41 -7.35 -10.93
CA VAL A 90 -2.91 -8.49 -10.15
C VAL A 90 -4.39 -8.68 -10.44
N ARG A 91 -4.81 -9.93 -10.64
CA ARG A 91 -6.22 -10.30 -10.80
C ARG A 91 -6.68 -11.18 -9.65
N PHE A 92 -7.85 -10.85 -9.12
CA PHE A 92 -8.55 -11.64 -8.13
C PHE A 92 -9.64 -12.45 -8.83
N LYS A 93 -9.41 -13.74 -9.05
CA LYS A 93 -10.34 -14.61 -9.78
C LYS A 93 -11.18 -15.41 -8.81
N ARG A 94 -12.50 -15.29 -8.99
CA ARG A 94 -13.53 -16.14 -8.37
C ARG A 94 -13.59 -17.49 -9.09
N PHE A 95 -13.73 -18.57 -8.33
CA PHE A 95 -13.90 -19.93 -8.85
C PHE A 95 -15.18 -20.56 -8.33
N SER A 96 -15.80 -21.37 -9.19
CA SER A 96 -16.92 -22.25 -8.88
C SER A 96 -16.83 -23.46 -9.80
N ASP A 97 -17.36 -24.59 -9.35
CA ASP A 97 -17.60 -25.81 -10.12
C ASP A 97 -19.06 -25.91 -10.63
N ASP A 98 -19.94 -25.00 -10.23
CA ASP A 98 -21.31 -24.88 -10.73
C ASP A 98 -21.35 -24.13 -12.07
N ALA A 99 -21.90 -24.78 -13.11
CA ALA A 99 -21.98 -24.22 -14.45
C ALA A 99 -22.83 -22.94 -14.55
N ALA A 100 -23.90 -22.81 -13.77
CA ALA A 100 -24.74 -21.61 -13.75
C ALA A 100 -23.96 -20.43 -13.17
N VAL A 101 -23.32 -20.64 -12.02
CA VAL A 101 -22.47 -19.64 -11.36
C VAL A 101 -21.30 -19.21 -12.25
N ILE A 102 -20.66 -20.16 -12.95
CA ILE A 102 -19.60 -19.84 -13.91
C ILE A 102 -20.12 -18.94 -15.04
N SER A 103 -21.36 -19.13 -15.49
CA SER A 103 -21.98 -18.27 -16.51
C SER A 103 -22.15 -16.85 -15.99
N ASP A 104 -22.73 -16.68 -14.80
CA ASP A 104 -22.94 -15.36 -14.18
C ASP A 104 -21.61 -14.63 -13.96
N LEU A 105 -20.60 -15.33 -13.43
CA LEU A 105 -19.25 -14.79 -13.25
C LEU A 105 -18.57 -14.37 -14.56
N LYS A 106 -18.91 -15.00 -15.69
CA LYS A 106 -18.40 -14.64 -17.02
C LYS A 106 -19.07 -13.39 -17.56
N ASP A 107 -20.29 -13.09 -17.15
CA ASP A 107 -21.01 -11.89 -17.59
C ASP A 107 -20.71 -10.66 -16.75
N ASP A 108 -20.19 -10.85 -15.53
CA ASP A 108 -19.76 -9.74 -14.66
C ASP A 108 -18.78 -8.78 -15.38
N PRO A 109 -18.94 -7.46 -15.20
CA PRO A 109 -18.05 -6.46 -15.77
C PRO A 109 -16.65 -6.54 -15.17
N ALA A 110 -15.66 -6.05 -15.91
CA ALA A 110 -14.30 -5.92 -15.40
C ALA A 110 -14.10 -4.56 -14.75
N VAL A 111 -13.33 -4.52 -13.66
CA VAL A 111 -12.90 -3.28 -13.02
C VAL A 111 -11.40 -3.29 -12.79
N LEU A 112 -10.72 -2.23 -13.23
CA LEU A 112 -9.33 -1.95 -12.91
C LEU A 112 -9.29 -0.91 -11.79
N VAL A 113 -8.78 -1.32 -10.62
CA VAL A 113 -8.50 -0.44 -9.49
C VAL A 113 -7.04 -0.03 -9.53
N VAL A 114 -6.81 1.25 -9.78
CA VAL A 114 -5.47 1.84 -9.80
C VAL A 114 -5.14 2.36 -8.41
N ALA A 115 -4.31 1.60 -7.70
CA ALA A 115 -3.81 1.94 -6.38
C ALA A 115 -2.76 3.06 -6.46
N PRO A 116 -2.64 3.92 -5.43
CA PRO A 116 -1.66 4.99 -5.42
C PRO A 116 -0.22 4.46 -5.30
N LEU A 117 0.70 5.06 -6.04
CA LEU A 117 2.14 4.94 -5.81
C LEU A 117 2.56 6.09 -4.88
N SER A 118 2.09 6.08 -3.64
CA SER A 118 2.32 7.16 -2.66
C SER A 118 2.80 6.59 -1.31
N GLY A 119 3.84 5.77 -1.38
CA GLY A 119 4.53 5.27 -0.20
C GLY A 119 3.83 4.14 0.54
N HIS A 120 2.73 3.59 0.03
CA HIS A 120 2.04 2.44 0.62
C HIS A 120 1.67 1.40 -0.44
N HIS A 121 1.52 0.16 -0.01
CA HIS A 121 1.13 -0.95 -0.90
C HIS A 121 -0.35 -0.92 -1.25
N ALA A 122 -0.69 -1.57 -2.38
CA ALA A 122 -2.07 -1.67 -2.89
C ALA A 122 -3.03 -2.38 -1.92
N THR A 123 -2.51 -3.09 -0.91
CA THR A 123 -3.28 -3.76 0.12
C THR A 123 -4.11 -2.81 0.97
N LEU A 124 -3.77 -1.52 1.04
CA LEU A 124 -4.66 -0.51 1.64
C LEU A 124 -6.07 -0.47 1.02
N LEU A 125 -6.20 -0.92 -0.24
CA LEU A 125 -7.48 -1.03 -0.93
C LEU A 125 -8.14 -2.42 -0.75
N ARG A 126 -7.67 -3.25 0.19
CA ARG A 126 -8.19 -4.62 0.43
C ARG A 126 -9.70 -4.65 0.57
N ASP A 127 -10.28 -3.75 1.35
CA ASP A 127 -11.73 -3.73 1.56
C ASP A 127 -12.50 -3.23 0.34
N THR A 128 -11.91 -2.30 -0.43
CA THR A 128 -12.44 -1.89 -1.74
C THR A 128 -12.45 -3.08 -2.70
N VAL A 129 -11.34 -3.82 -2.80
CA VAL A 129 -11.23 -5.03 -3.63
C VAL A 129 -12.23 -6.10 -3.20
N ARG A 130 -12.32 -6.36 -1.89
CA ARG A 130 -13.28 -7.31 -1.29
C ARG A 130 -14.72 -6.95 -1.65
N THR A 131 -15.06 -5.67 -1.61
CA THR A 131 -16.41 -5.18 -1.93
C THR A 131 -16.70 -5.33 -3.42
N LEU A 132 -15.79 -4.91 -4.29
CA LEU A 132 -15.96 -4.99 -5.75
C LEU A 132 -16.04 -6.44 -6.26
N LEU A 133 -15.34 -7.37 -5.61
CA LEU A 133 -15.34 -8.79 -5.96
C LEU A 133 -16.73 -9.44 -5.91
N ARG A 134 -17.70 -8.86 -5.21
CA ARG A 134 -19.06 -9.38 -5.18
C ARG A 134 -19.69 -9.41 -6.57
N ASP A 135 -19.44 -8.37 -7.36
CA ASP A 135 -20.16 -8.15 -8.64
C ASP A 135 -19.24 -7.90 -9.85
N HIS A 136 -17.91 -7.93 -9.66
CA HIS A 136 -16.94 -7.56 -10.71
C HIS A 136 -15.76 -8.54 -10.83
N LYS A 137 -15.18 -8.62 -12.03
CA LYS A 137 -13.84 -9.17 -12.26
C LYS A 137 -12.82 -8.09 -11.89
N VAL A 138 -12.16 -8.24 -10.75
CA VAL A 138 -11.29 -7.20 -10.19
C VAL A 138 -9.84 -7.40 -10.60
N PHE A 139 -9.26 -6.32 -11.13
CA PHE A 139 -7.84 -6.14 -11.39
C PHE A 139 -7.31 -4.98 -10.56
N VAL A 140 -6.08 -5.09 -10.06
CA VAL A 140 -5.45 -4.07 -9.21
C VAL A 140 -4.03 -3.81 -9.69
N THR A 141 -3.62 -2.55 -9.75
CA THR A 141 -2.20 -2.19 -9.92
C THR A 141 -1.48 -2.35 -8.59
N ASP A 142 -0.43 -3.13 -8.59
CA ASP A 142 0.34 -3.45 -7.40
C ASP A 142 1.80 -3.02 -7.58
N TRP A 143 2.13 -1.84 -7.04
CA TRP A 143 3.42 -1.19 -7.19
C TRP A 143 4.53 -1.94 -6.48
N ILE A 144 5.66 -2.05 -7.18
CA ILE A 144 6.88 -2.64 -6.65
C ILE A 144 7.68 -1.52 -5.99
N ASP A 145 8.15 -1.80 -4.78
CA ASP A 145 9.04 -0.91 -4.04
C ASP A 145 10.30 -0.61 -4.87
N ALA A 146 10.57 0.68 -5.13
CA ALA A 146 11.61 1.09 -6.05
C ALA A 146 13.02 0.61 -5.62
N ARG A 147 13.26 0.39 -4.32
CA ARG A 147 14.53 -0.22 -3.86
C ARG A 147 14.71 -1.67 -4.32
N MET A 148 13.62 -2.36 -4.64
CA MET A 148 13.62 -3.75 -5.11
C MET A 148 13.66 -3.86 -6.64
N VAL A 149 13.59 -2.74 -7.38
CA VAL A 149 13.68 -2.71 -8.83
C VAL A 149 15.12 -2.47 -9.26
N ALA A 150 15.69 -3.36 -10.07
CA ALA A 150 17.09 -3.27 -10.46
C ALA A 150 17.38 -1.95 -11.19
N ALA A 151 18.58 -1.40 -11.01
CA ALA A 151 18.99 -0.19 -11.72
C ALA A 151 19.00 -0.38 -13.25
N ALA A 152 19.27 -1.61 -13.71
CA ALA A 152 19.24 -1.98 -15.13
C ALA A 152 17.84 -1.89 -15.77
N ASP A 153 16.76 -1.93 -14.98
CA ASP A 153 15.38 -1.80 -15.47
C ASP A 153 15.00 -0.33 -15.79
N GLY A 154 15.94 0.60 -15.64
CA GLY A 154 15.79 2.00 -16.06
C GLY A 154 15.03 2.88 -15.06
N PRO A 155 14.87 4.17 -15.35
CA PRO A 155 14.09 5.10 -14.52
C PRO A 155 12.58 4.83 -14.65
N PHE A 156 11.80 5.46 -13.80
CA PHE A 156 10.33 5.44 -13.90
C PHE A 156 9.80 6.85 -13.66
N HIS A 157 9.14 7.39 -14.68
CA HIS A 157 8.60 8.75 -14.71
C HIS A 157 7.07 8.73 -14.77
N LEU A 158 6.46 9.91 -14.77
CA LEU A 158 5.01 10.06 -14.91
C LEU A 158 4.47 9.47 -16.23
N ASP A 159 5.19 9.65 -17.33
CA ASP A 159 4.79 9.10 -18.64
C ASP A 159 4.95 7.58 -18.71
N ASP A 160 5.87 6.97 -17.95
CA ASP A 160 5.94 5.52 -17.78
C ASP A 160 4.72 5.00 -17.02
N TYR A 161 4.30 5.71 -15.97
CA TYR A 161 3.07 5.39 -15.25
C TYR A 161 1.84 5.44 -16.16
N VAL A 162 1.67 6.55 -16.89
CA VAL A 162 0.61 6.69 -17.90
C VAL A 162 0.63 5.52 -18.88
N ARG A 163 1.80 5.19 -19.44
CA ARG A 163 1.97 4.06 -20.38
C ARG A 163 1.58 2.71 -19.78
N TYR A 164 1.93 2.44 -18.52
CA TYR A 164 1.50 1.21 -17.85
C TYR A 164 -0.02 1.12 -17.73
N ILE A 165 -0.69 2.22 -17.38
CA ILE A 165 -2.16 2.23 -17.31
C ILE A 165 -2.80 1.98 -18.66
N GLU A 166 -2.33 2.64 -19.72
CA GLU A 166 -2.83 2.37 -21.07
C GLU A 166 -2.62 0.89 -21.45
N GLU A 167 -1.45 0.32 -21.14
CA GLU A 167 -1.16 -1.08 -21.40
C GLU A 167 -2.09 -2.01 -20.62
N PHE A 168 -2.33 -1.75 -19.34
CA PHE A 168 -3.22 -2.56 -18.51
C PHE A 168 -4.65 -2.50 -19.02
N ILE A 169 -5.14 -1.33 -19.44
CA ILE A 169 -6.44 -1.18 -20.09
C ILE A 169 -6.52 -2.01 -21.37
N ARG A 170 -5.50 -1.93 -22.24
CA ARG A 170 -5.42 -2.72 -23.48
C ARG A 170 -5.39 -4.23 -23.20
N HIS A 171 -4.63 -4.65 -22.18
CA HIS A 171 -4.51 -6.05 -21.79
C HIS A 171 -5.82 -6.63 -21.26
N ILE A 172 -6.56 -5.87 -20.44
CA ILE A 172 -7.86 -6.32 -19.90
C ILE A 172 -8.95 -6.28 -20.97
N GLY A 173 -8.90 -5.30 -21.88
CA GLY A 173 -9.90 -5.03 -22.90
C GLY A 173 -10.88 -3.93 -22.47
N ALA A 174 -10.94 -2.83 -23.22
CA ALA A 174 -11.58 -1.60 -22.80
C ALA A 174 -13.13 -1.62 -22.85
N GLU A 175 -13.73 -2.38 -23.78
CA GLU A 175 -15.17 -2.29 -24.10
C GLU A 175 -16.12 -2.50 -22.90
N LYS A 176 -15.76 -3.40 -21.98
CA LYS A 176 -16.53 -3.72 -20.77
C LYS A 176 -15.78 -3.36 -19.48
N LEU A 177 -14.72 -2.56 -19.59
CA LEU A 177 -13.87 -2.20 -18.45
C LEU A 177 -14.37 -0.92 -17.79
N HIS A 178 -14.43 -0.94 -16.46
CA HIS A 178 -14.54 0.25 -15.62
C HIS A 178 -13.17 0.51 -14.97
N VAL A 179 -12.74 1.76 -14.90
CA VAL A 179 -11.49 2.14 -14.24
C VAL A 179 -11.79 3.00 -13.02
N ILE A 180 -11.21 2.64 -11.88
CA ILE A 180 -11.28 3.38 -10.62
C ILE A 180 -9.86 3.77 -10.22
N SER A 181 -9.58 5.05 -10.07
CA SER A 181 -8.30 5.55 -9.54
C SER A 181 -8.52 6.21 -8.18
N VAL A 182 -7.66 5.92 -7.20
CA VAL A 182 -7.83 6.37 -5.81
C VAL A 182 -6.67 7.23 -5.34
N CYS A 183 -6.94 8.49 -5.01
CA CYS A 183 -6.00 9.51 -4.51
C CYS A 183 -4.98 9.97 -5.57
N GLN A 184 -3.70 9.76 -5.35
CA GLN A 184 -2.60 10.16 -6.24
C GLN A 184 -2.79 9.81 -7.74
N PRO A 185 -3.26 8.61 -8.14
CA PRO A 185 -3.27 8.17 -9.52
C PRO A 185 -4.39 8.80 -10.37
N THR A 186 -5.25 9.65 -9.81
CA THR A 186 -6.31 10.31 -10.60
C THR A 186 -5.76 11.08 -11.79
N VAL A 187 -4.63 11.78 -11.63
CA VAL A 187 -3.97 12.53 -12.70
C VAL A 187 -3.39 11.61 -13.79
N PRO A 188 -2.50 10.64 -13.50
CA PRO A 188 -1.95 9.77 -14.53
C PRO A 188 -3.00 8.88 -15.20
N VAL A 189 -4.04 8.43 -14.48
CA VAL A 189 -5.11 7.62 -15.09
C VAL A 189 -5.99 8.48 -16.00
N LEU A 190 -6.31 9.71 -15.59
CA LEU A 190 -7.00 10.66 -16.47
C LEU A 190 -6.18 10.92 -17.74
N ALA A 191 -4.87 11.16 -17.60
CA ALA A 191 -3.98 11.36 -18.75
C ALA A 191 -3.95 10.13 -19.67
N ALA A 192 -3.85 8.91 -19.14
CA ALA A 192 -3.86 7.68 -19.93
C ALA A 192 -5.14 7.53 -20.75
N VAL A 193 -6.31 7.67 -20.12
CA VAL A 193 -7.60 7.54 -20.83
C VAL A 193 -7.79 8.68 -21.84
N SER A 194 -7.39 9.91 -21.51
CA SER A 194 -7.43 11.05 -22.44
C SER A 194 -6.54 10.84 -23.67
N LEU A 195 -5.34 10.31 -23.49
CA LEU A 195 -4.40 10.02 -24.57
C LEU A 195 -4.89 8.88 -25.47
N MET A 196 -5.46 7.81 -24.88
CA MET A 196 -6.12 6.75 -25.63
C MET A 196 -7.28 7.29 -26.48
N ALA A 197 -8.13 8.12 -25.88
CA ALA A 197 -9.25 8.76 -26.59
C ALA A 197 -8.77 9.67 -27.73
N ALA A 198 -7.73 10.47 -27.50
CA ALA A 198 -7.16 11.36 -28.52
C ALA A 198 -6.57 10.60 -29.72
N ARG A 199 -6.10 9.36 -29.52
CA ARG A 199 -5.60 8.48 -30.58
C ARG A 199 -6.71 7.65 -31.25
N GLY A 200 -7.97 7.79 -30.82
CA GLY A 200 -9.10 7.03 -31.36
C GLY A 200 -9.10 5.55 -30.92
N GLU A 201 -8.41 5.23 -29.83
CA GLU A 201 -8.39 3.87 -29.28
C GLU A 201 -9.68 3.55 -28.52
N PRO A 202 -10.04 2.26 -28.36
CA PRO A 202 -11.11 1.86 -27.44
C PRO A 202 -10.83 2.31 -26.01
N CYS A 203 -11.75 3.06 -25.42
CA CYS A 203 -11.66 3.56 -24.05
C CYS A 203 -12.53 2.77 -23.07
N PRO A 204 -12.18 2.76 -21.77
CA PRO A 204 -13.02 2.16 -20.74
C PRO A 204 -14.45 2.72 -20.76
N LYS A 205 -15.42 1.88 -20.37
CA LYS A 205 -16.84 2.24 -20.27
C LYS A 205 -17.11 3.32 -19.24
N SER A 206 -16.32 3.37 -18.16
CA SER A 206 -16.31 4.50 -17.23
C SER A 206 -14.93 4.73 -16.63
N LEU A 207 -14.70 5.98 -16.23
CA LEU A 207 -13.56 6.40 -15.44
C LEU A 207 -14.05 7.07 -14.15
N THR A 208 -13.64 6.55 -13.00
CA THR A 208 -14.01 7.06 -11.68
C THR A 208 -12.76 7.56 -10.96
N LEU A 209 -12.73 8.85 -10.63
CA LEU A 209 -11.62 9.53 -9.97
C LEU A 209 -12.00 9.78 -8.50
N MET A 210 -11.39 9.04 -7.57
CA MET A 210 -11.74 9.09 -6.14
C MET A 210 -10.67 9.82 -5.33
N GLY A 211 -11.01 10.95 -4.70
CA GLY A 211 -10.18 11.57 -3.66
C GLY A 211 -8.80 12.08 -4.10
N GLY A 212 -8.59 12.34 -5.40
CA GLY A 212 -7.36 12.89 -5.94
C GLY A 212 -7.55 14.28 -6.55
N PRO A 213 -6.71 15.28 -6.21
CA PRO A 213 -6.85 16.63 -6.74
C PRO A 213 -6.48 16.68 -8.23
N ILE A 214 -7.37 17.24 -9.06
CA ILE A 214 -7.10 17.48 -10.50
C ILE A 214 -6.54 18.88 -10.71
N ASP A 215 -7.19 19.89 -10.12
CA ASP A 215 -6.64 21.25 -10.05
C ASP A 215 -6.16 21.51 -8.61
N PRO A 216 -4.85 21.34 -8.30
CA PRO A 216 -4.32 21.52 -6.95
C PRO A 216 -4.35 22.99 -6.47
N ARG A 217 -4.74 23.93 -7.33
CA ARG A 217 -4.92 25.35 -6.96
C ARG A 217 -6.27 25.60 -6.27
N GLN A 218 -7.24 24.71 -6.48
CA GLN A 218 -8.56 24.80 -5.86
C GLN A 218 -8.56 24.02 -4.54
N SER A 219 -8.90 24.69 -3.43
CA SER A 219 -8.89 24.09 -2.08
C SER A 219 -7.54 23.49 -1.67
N PRO A 220 -6.46 24.29 -1.63
CA PRO A 220 -5.12 23.79 -1.34
C PRO A 220 -5.03 23.17 0.07
N THR A 221 -4.32 22.06 0.14
CA THR A 221 -3.99 21.36 1.39
C THR A 221 -2.60 21.77 1.89
N ALA A 222 -2.22 21.32 3.09
CA ALA A 222 -0.87 21.51 3.61
C ALA A 222 0.22 20.94 2.67
N VAL A 223 -0.09 19.85 1.96
CA VAL A 223 0.80 19.26 0.94
C VAL A 223 0.99 20.22 -0.23
N ASN A 224 -0.08 20.88 -0.68
CA ASN A 224 0.00 21.88 -1.75
C ASN A 224 0.84 23.09 -1.32
N ASN A 225 0.65 23.58 -0.10
CA ASN A 225 1.41 24.72 0.42
C ASN A 225 2.91 24.41 0.47
N LEU A 226 3.29 23.23 0.99
CA LEU A 226 4.68 22.79 1.01
C LEU A 226 5.29 22.74 -0.40
N ALA A 227 4.54 22.21 -1.37
CA ALA A 227 4.96 22.14 -2.77
C ALA A 227 5.15 23.52 -3.41
N THR A 228 4.39 24.53 -2.98
CA THR A 228 4.52 25.92 -3.49
C THR A 228 5.58 26.76 -2.78
N GLU A 229 5.89 26.44 -1.52
CA GLU A 229 6.84 27.21 -0.69
C GLU A 229 8.30 26.77 -0.87
N LYS A 230 8.53 25.53 -1.30
CA LYS A 230 9.87 24.96 -1.47
C LYS A 230 10.24 24.87 -2.94
N SER A 231 11.52 25.10 -3.25
CA SER A 231 12.04 24.91 -4.60
C SER A 231 12.20 23.43 -4.91
N LEU A 232 12.20 23.06 -6.20
CA LEU A 232 12.51 21.68 -6.62
C LEU A 232 13.87 21.20 -6.09
N GLY A 233 14.88 22.08 -6.09
CA GLY A 233 16.18 21.78 -5.51
C GLY A 233 16.10 21.47 -4.01
N TRP A 234 15.21 22.11 -3.25
CA TRP A 234 15.02 21.76 -1.84
C TRP A 234 14.53 20.31 -1.67
N PHE A 235 13.56 19.89 -2.49
CA PHE A 235 13.07 18.51 -2.48
C PHE A 235 14.18 17.51 -2.87
N GLU A 236 14.90 17.78 -3.95
CA GLU A 236 15.99 16.92 -4.42
C GLU A 236 17.07 16.71 -3.34
N HIS A 237 17.43 17.75 -2.57
CA HIS A 237 18.48 17.63 -1.56
C HIS A 237 17.99 17.12 -0.20
N THR A 238 16.68 17.21 0.09
CA THR A 238 16.13 16.90 1.42
C THR A 238 15.50 15.52 1.47
N VAL A 239 14.68 15.18 0.47
CA VAL A 239 13.83 13.98 0.52
C VAL A 239 14.26 12.87 -0.43
N ILE A 240 15.13 13.16 -1.40
CA ILE A 240 15.65 12.15 -2.32
C ILE A 240 16.96 11.55 -1.78
N HIS A 241 17.03 10.22 -1.74
CA HIS A 241 18.19 9.46 -1.27
C HIS A 241 18.51 8.30 -2.22
N GLU A 242 19.77 7.87 -2.24
CA GLU A 242 20.18 6.67 -2.95
C GLU A 242 19.84 5.40 -2.17
N VAL A 243 19.34 4.40 -2.88
CA VAL A 243 19.09 3.06 -2.35
C VAL A 243 20.43 2.42 -1.92
N PRO A 244 20.53 1.86 -0.70
CA PRO A 244 21.73 1.18 -0.22
C PRO A 244 22.12 -0.08 -1.02
N ASP A 245 23.41 -0.42 -1.01
CA ASP A 245 24.04 -1.48 -1.83
C ASP A 245 23.46 -2.89 -1.62
N ARG A 246 22.76 -3.13 -0.51
CA ARG A 246 22.16 -4.44 -0.18
C ARG A 246 20.87 -4.76 -0.92
N TYR A 247 20.28 -3.79 -1.62
CA TYR A 247 19.03 -3.96 -2.35
C TYR A 247 19.28 -4.04 -3.87
N PRO A 248 18.40 -4.72 -4.64
CA PRO A 248 18.53 -4.79 -6.10
C PRO A 248 18.63 -3.43 -6.80
N GLY A 249 17.94 -2.41 -6.28
CA GLY A 249 17.94 -1.05 -6.79
C GLY A 249 19.12 -0.18 -6.33
N ALA A 250 20.20 -0.76 -5.80
CA ALA A 250 21.38 -0.04 -5.32
C ALA A 250 21.80 1.13 -6.23
N GLY A 251 21.98 2.31 -5.64
CA GLY A 251 22.34 3.55 -6.34
C GLY A 251 21.17 4.28 -7.02
N ARG A 252 19.98 3.69 -7.12
CA ARG A 252 18.77 4.38 -7.59
C ARG A 252 18.41 5.51 -6.64
N LYS A 253 18.06 6.69 -7.19
CA LYS A 253 17.49 7.79 -6.42
C LYS A 253 16.00 7.53 -6.16
N VAL A 254 15.59 7.61 -4.91
CA VAL A 254 14.20 7.40 -4.47
C VAL A 254 13.80 8.44 -3.43
N TYR A 255 12.50 8.72 -3.31
CA TYR A 255 11.92 9.28 -2.10
C TYR A 255 11.59 8.11 -1.15
N PRO A 256 12.37 7.89 -0.07
CA PRO A 256 12.20 6.72 0.77
C PRO A 256 10.83 6.68 1.48
N GLY A 257 10.23 5.50 1.57
CA GLY A 257 8.92 5.30 2.20
C GLY A 257 8.88 5.76 3.66
N PHE A 258 9.97 5.58 4.41
CA PHE A 258 10.05 6.03 5.81
C PHE A 258 10.03 7.56 5.94
N LEU A 259 10.60 8.30 4.97
CA LEU A 259 10.52 9.76 4.96
C LEU A 259 9.13 10.24 4.53
N GLN A 260 8.50 9.56 3.56
CA GLN A 260 7.12 9.82 3.19
C GLN A 260 6.18 9.69 4.39
N HIS A 261 6.34 8.59 5.14
CA HIS A 261 5.56 8.31 6.34
C HIS A 261 5.81 9.32 7.46
N ALA A 262 7.08 9.63 7.74
CA ALA A 262 7.45 10.64 8.75
C ALA A 262 6.89 12.03 8.39
N GLY A 263 6.94 12.41 7.11
CA GLY A 263 6.34 13.65 6.61
C GLY A 263 4.83 13.69 6.81
N PHE A 264 4.12 12.59 6.54
CA PHE A 264 2.67 12.51 6.78
C PHE A 264 2.31 12.59 8.26
N ILE A 265 3.03 11.86 9.13
CA ILE A 265 2.84 11.95 10.59
C ILE A 265 3.06 13.38 11.06
N ALA A 266 4.12 14.04 10.59
CA ALA A 266 4.46 15.41 10.97
C ALA A 266 3.42 16.45 10.52
N MET A 267 2.61 16.16 9.49
CA MET A 267 1.51 17.03 9.08
C MET A 267 0.27 16.91 9.99
N ASN A 268 0.11 15.80 10.75
CA ASN A 268 -1.00 15.60 11.70
C ASN A 268 -0.56 14.92 13.02
N PRO A 269 0.44 15.45 13.75
CA PRO A 269 1.12 14.73 14.82
C PRO A 269 0.22 14.42 16.02
N SER A 270 -0.72 15.32 16.35
CA SER A 270 -1.69 15.14 17.44
C SER A 270 -2.63 13.97 17.19
N ARG A 271 -3.10 13.79 15.94
CA ARG A 271 -4.04 12.73 15.57
C ARG A 271 -3.38 11.36 15.59
N HIS A 272 -2.12 11.26 15.13
CA HIS A 272 -1.36 10.01 15.19
C HIS A 272 -0.94 9.64 16.61
N PHE A 273 -0.50 10.61 17.43
CA PHE A 273 -0.17 10.36 18.84
C PHE A 273 -1.38 9.87 19.65
N MET A 274 -2.55 10.49 19.46
CA MET A 274 -3.80 10.03 20.10
C MET A 274 -4.17 8.60 19.66
N SER A 275 -4.05 8.27 18.37
CA SER A 275 -4.33 6.93 17.86
C SER A 275 -3.38 5.84 18.41
N HIS A 276 -2.09 6.14 18.58
CA HIS A 276 -1.15 5.23 19.27
C HIS A 276 -1.43 5.11 20.78
N TRP A 277 -1.88 6.19 21.42
CA TRP A 277 -2.27 6.18 22.83
C TRP A 277 -3.57 5.41 23.09
N ASP A 278 -4.53 5.52 22.17
CA ASP A 278 -5.78 4.77 22.20
C ASP A 278 -5.54 3.27 21.99
N PHE A 279 -4.63 2.90 21.08
CA PHE A 279 -4.15 1.52 20.94
C PHE A 279 -3.60 0.94 22.24
N TYR A 280 -2.70 1.66 22.89
CA TYR A 280 -2.07 1.25 24.14
C TYR A 280 -3.10 1.06 25.25
N LYS A 281 -4.11 1.93 25.34
CA LYS A 281 -5.22 1.80 26.29
C LYS A 281 -6.11 0.59 25.99
N ASN A 282 -6.39 0.30 24.71
CA ASN A 282 -7.19 -0.88 24.30
C ASN A 282 -6.46 -2.18 24.65
N LEU A 283 -5.15 -2.24 24.43
CA LEU A 283 -4.31 -3.38 24.79
C LEU A 283 -4.28 -3.64 26.31
N LEU A 284 -4.27 -2.57 27.12
CA LEU A 284 -4.37 -2.66 28.58
C LEU A 284 -5.76 -3.09 29.10
N ARG A 285 -6.83 -2.82 28.34
CA ARG A 285 -8.21 -3.19 28.70
C ARG A 285 -8.57 -4.62 28.34
N GLY A 286 -7.77 -5.28 27.48
CA GLY A 286 -8.05 -6.64 27.00
C GLY A 286 -9.15 -6.70 25.94
N ASP A 287 -9.43 -5.59 25.26
CA ASP A 287 -10.39 -5.53 24.15
C ASP A 287 -9.70 -6.00 22.85
N LEU A 288 -9.67 -7.32 22.66
CA LEU A 288 -8.81 -7.98 21.67
C LEU A 288 -9.26 -7.76 20.22
N ASP A 289 -10.57 -7.57 19.97
CA ASP A 289 -11.11 -7.37 18.61
C ASP A 289 -10.73 -5.98 18.07
N ASP A 290 -10.85 -4.94 18.90
CA ASP A 290 -10.43 -3.57 18.53
C ASP A 290 -8.91 -3.47 18.46
N ALA A 291 -8.19 -4.20 19.32
CA ALA A 291 -6.74 -4.30 19.26
C ALA A 291 -6.24 -5.01 17.98
N GLU A 292 -6.85 -6.10 17.53
CA GLU A 292 -6.41 -6.81 16.32
C GLU A 292 -6.68 -6.00 15.04
N SER A 293 -7.84 -5.35 14.94
CA SER A 293 -8.15 -4.42 13.85
C SER A 293 -7.13 -3.28 13.80
N HIS A 294 -6.83 -2.67 14.95
CA HIS A 294 -5.84 -1.61 15.07
C HIS A 294 -4.42 -2.10 14.74
N ARG A 295 -4.03 -3.29 15.20
CA ARG A 295 -2.76 -3.95 14.84
C ARG A 295 -2.62 -4.10 13.33
N ARG A 296 -3.64 -4.65 12.66
CA ARG A 296 -3.63 -4.86 11.20
C ARG A 296 -3.56 -3.54 10.45
N PHE A 297 -4.32 -2.53 10.87
CA PHE A 297 -4.27 -1.19 10.27
C PHE A 297 -2.86 -0.60 10.35
N TYR A 298 -2.22 -0.61 11.51
CA TYR A 298 -0.86 -0.06 11.66
C TYR A 298 0.22 -0.91 11.01
N ASP A 299 0.05 -2.23 10.96
CA ASP A 299 0.95 -3.11 10.22
C ASP A 299 0.92 -2.79 8.72
N GLU A 300 -0.25 -2.48 8.19
CA GLU A 300 -0.42 -2.06 6.81
C GLU A 300 0.01 -0.61 6.54
N TYR A 301 -0.21 0.28 7.51
CA TYR A 301 0.13 1.69 7.40
C TYR A 301 1.62 1.97 7.56
N ASN A 302 2.34 1.12 8.30
CA ASN A 302 3.80 1.21 8.45
C ASN A 302 4.55 0.45 7.36
N ALA A 303 3.86 -0.39 6.57
CA ALA A 303 4.42 -1.07 5.41
C ALA A 303 4.49 -0.12 4.21
N VAL A 304 5.62 0.57 4.13
CA VAL A 304 5.85 1.66 3.17
C VAL A 304 6.80 1.25 2.06
N LEU A 305 6.64 1.88 0.90
CA LEU A 305 7.48 1.63 -0.28
C LEU A 305 8.24 2.89 -0.72
N ASP A 306 9.39 2.69 -1.34
CA ASP A 306 10.18 3.77 -1.92
C ASP A 306 9.62 4.17 -3.28
N MET A 307 9.53 5.48 -3.53
CA MET A 307 9.06 6.04 -4.80
C MET A 307 10.26 6.45 -5.67
N PRO A 308 10.28 6.14 -6.99
CA PRO A 308 11.33 6.61 -7.89
C PRO A 308 11.44 8.14 -7.87
N ALA A 309 12.65 8.68 -7.77
CA ALA A 309 12.87 10.12 -7.67
C ALA A 309 12.49 10.86 -8.97
N GLU A 310 12.52 10.18 -10.11
CA GLU A 310 12.15 10.76 -11.40
C GLU A 310 10.64 10.94 -11.55
N TYR A 311 9.87 10.21 -10.75
CA TYR A 311 8.42 10.30 -10.70
C TYR A 311 7.92 11.31 -9.66
N TYR A 312 8.62 11.44 -8.54
CA TYR A 312 8.31 12.39 -7.48
C TYR A 312 8.62 13.84 -7.87
#